data_AF-A3MVM4-F1
#
_entry.id   AF-A3MVM4-F1
#
_cell.length_a   1.000
_cell.length_b   1.000
_cell.length_c   1.000
_cell.angle_alpha   90.00
_cell.angle_beta   90.00
_cell.angle_gamma   90.00
#
_symmetry.space_group_name_H-M   'P 1'
#
loop_
_entity.id
_entity.type
_entity.pdbx_description
1 polymer ?
#
loop_
_entity_poly.entity_id
_entity_poly.type
_entity_poly.pdbx_seq_one_letter_code
_entity_poly.pdbx_strand_id
1 'polypeptide(L)'
;MTCLAGPCEPLDRHLLEVAECVAREGALVAHKLARVFSVGPEEALDLVVFAALLHDVGKADVEYNDESGYYPRHEVKSTAVAYKVMKRLGLVENCRLNGESGISGICKAVLAAIALHHYSHKAPKAGASSFKARCGDPVHAIKKWSPHTPLGASMKGAVIAALEEGTENLCFDNIVNSLSKTPPRLASAISAILGVLNKCDIETAKKNRCKETTSTTLLKS
;
A
#
# COMPACT_ATOMS: atom_id res chain seq x y z
N MET A 1 0.26 5.26 -21.22
CA MET A 1 1.29 6.10 -20.56
C MET A 1 1.76 5.34 -19.34
N THR A 2 3.06 5.19 -19.15
CA THR A 2 3.68 4.45 -18.03
C THR A 2 3.97 5.43 -16.89
N CYS A 3 3.70 5.03 -15.66
CA CYS A 3 4.08 5.72 -14.44
C CYS A 3 5.38 5.16 -13.88
N LEU A 4 6.04 5.94 -13.03
CA LEU A 4 7.25 5.52 -12.35
C LEU A 4 6.99 5.38 -10.84
N ALA A 5 7.60 4.37 -10.21
CA ALA A 5 7.69 4.27 -8.74
C ALA A 5 8.83 5.14 -8.18
N GLY A 6 9.85 5.39 -9.01
CA GLY A 6 11.04 6.18 -8.71
C GLY A 6 11.91 6.33 -9.95
N PRO A 7 13.12 6.91 -9.83
CA PRO A 7 14.00 7.12 -10.98
C PRO A 7 14.20 5.86 -11.83
N CYS A 8 13.75 5.94 -13.09
CA CYS A 8 13.78 4.87 -14.09
C CYS A 8 13.06 3.55 -13.73
N GLU A 9 12.27 3.52 -12.66
CA GLU A 9 11.61 2.30 -12.19
C GLU A 9 10.12 2.33 -12.56
N PRO A 10 9.63 1.49 -13.50
CA PRO A 10 8.21 1.41 -13.83
C PRO A 10 7.35 1.00 -12.63
N LEU A 11 6.23 1.67 -12.46
CA LEU A 11 5.37 1.48 -11.29
C LEU A 11 4.74 0.07 -11.26
N ASP A 12 4.28 -0.45 -12.41
CA ASP A 12 3.68 -1.78 -12.49
C ASP A 12 4.67 -2.88 -12.06
N ARG A 13 5.92 -2.77 -12.53
CA ARG A 13 7.01 -3.67 -12.18
C ARG A 13 7.35 -3.59 -10.70
N HIS A 14 7.44 -2.37 -10.16
CA HIS A 14 7.72 -2.16 -8.74
C HIS A 14 6.65 -2.81 -7.85
N LEU A 15 5.37 -2.49 -8.08
CA LEU A 15 4.26 -3.04 -7.29
C LEU A 15 4.23 -4.58 -7.32
N LEU A 16 4.48 -5.18 -8.50
CA LEU A 16 4.51 -6.62 -8.66
C LEU A 16 5.70 -7.27 -7.94
N GLU A 17 6.92 -6.74 -8.12
CA GLU A 17 8.12 -7.32 -7.49
C GLU A 17 8.08 -7.18 -5.95
N VAL A 18 7.54 -6.08 -5.42
CA VAL A 18 7.32 -5.91 -3.97
C VAL A 18 6.28 -6.94 -3.48
N ALA A 19 5.18 -7.12 -4.20
CA ALA A 19 4.15 -8.11 -3.86
C ALA A 19 4.67 -9.55 -3.87
N GLU A 20 5.49 -9.92 -4.87
CA GLU A 20 6.14 -11.23 -4.95
C GLU A 20 7.16 -11.46 -3.82
N CYS A 21 7.92 -10.43 -3.47
CA CYS A 21 8.81 -10.47 -2.30
C CYS A 21 8.01 -10.69 -1.01
N VAL A 22 6.95 -9.91 -0.80
CA VAL A 22 6.09 -10.00 0.39
C VAL A 22 5.37 -11.34 0.46
N ALA A 23 4.95 -11.93 -0.67
CA ALA A 23 4.35 -13.26 -0.70
C ALA A 23 5.32 -14.34 -0.15
N ARG A 24 6.61 -14.24 -0.47
CA ARG A 24 7.64 -15.19 0.03
C ARG A 24 8.07 -14.89 1.46
N GLU A 25 8.51 -13.66 1.72
CA GLU A 25 9.10 -13.25 3.00
C GLU A 25 8.05 -13.06 4.09
N GLY A 26 6.80 -12.75 3.70
CA GLY A 26 5.68 -12.47 4.59
C GLY A 26 4.91 -13.70 5.05
N ALA A 27 5.16 -14.89 4.51
CA ALA A 27 4.39 -16.10 4.85
C ALA A 27 4.38 -16.39 6.35
N LEU A 28 5.53 -16.29 7.03
CA LEU A 28 5.61 -16.49 8.48
C LEU A 28 4.90 -15.38 9.27
N VAL A 29 4.91 -14.15 8.78
CA VAL A 29 4.16 -13.02 9.35
C VAL A 29 2.66 -13.29 9.22
N ALA A 30 2.20 -13.68 8.03
CA ALA A 30 0.81 -14.03 7.75
C ALA A 30 0.31 -15.18 8.65
N HIS A 31 1.09 -16.25 8.83
CA HIS A 31 0.74 -17.33 9.75
C HIS A 31 0.59 -16.86 11.21
N LYS A 32 1.40 -15.91 11.67
CA LYS A 32 1.25 -15.33 13.02
C LYS A 32 0.01 -14.44 13.10
N LEU A 33 -0.21 -13.59 12.10
CA LEU A 33 -1.40 -12.74 12.02
C LEU A 33 -2.69 -13.58 12.00
N ALA A 34 -2.72 -14.66 11.22
CA ALA A 34 -3.83 -15.59 11.13
C ALA A 34 -4.25 -16.13 12.50
N ARG A 35 -3.29 -16.54 13.34
CA ARG A 35 -3.56 -16.98 14.72
C ARG A 35 -4.05 -15.84 15.61
N VAL A 36 -3.41 -14.67 15.52
CA VAL A 36 -3.74 -13.48 16.35
C VAL A 36 -5.16 -12.98 16.07
N PHE A 37 -5.58 -13.01 14.81
CA PHE A 37 -6.88 -12.51 14.38
C PHE A 37 -7.92 -13.60 14.14
N SER A 38 -7.57 -14.88 14.30
CA SER A 38 -8.45 -16.03 14.06
C SER A 38 -9.03 -16.06 12.64
N VAL A 39 -8.15 -15.93 11.64
CA VAL A 39 -8.47 -16.01 10.20
C VAL A 39 -7.62 -17.10 9.53
N GLY A 40 -7.91 -17.44 8.28
CA GLY A 40 -7.09 -18.39 7.52
C GLY A 40 -5.68 -17.86 7.25
N PRO A 41 -4.64 -18.73 7.24
CA PRO A 41 -3.27 -18.30 6.93
C PRO A 41 -3.13 -17.74 5.50
N GLU A 42 -3.80 -18.34 4.53
CA GLU A 42 -3.82 -17.85 3.15
C GLU A 42 -4.59 -16.53 3.01
N GLU A 43 -5.67 -16.34 3.79
CA GLU A 43 -6.39 -15.06 3.81
C GLU A 43 -5.53 -13.94 4.38
N ALA A 44 -4.81 -14.25 5.47
CA ALA A 44 -3.84 -13.31 6.05
C ALA A 44 -2.71 -13.00 5.06
N LEU A 45 -2.23 -13.99 4.30
CA LEU A 45 -1.18 -13.77 3.30
C LEU A 45 -1.68 -12.90 2.15
N ASP A 46 -2.86 -13.21 1.59
CA ASP A 46 -3.48 -12.39 0.54
C ASP A 46 -3.67 -10.93 0.99
N LEU A 47 -4.04 -10.71 2.26
CA LEU A 47 -4.16 -9.36 2.83
C LEU A 47 -2.83 -8.62 2.97
N VAL A 48 -1.75 -9.31 3.32
CA VAL A 48 -0.41 -8.70 3.41
C VAL A 48 0.15 -8.42 2.00
N VAL A 49 -0.08 -9.31 1.03
CA VAL A 49 0.25 -9.10 -0.39
C VAL A 49 -0.57 -7.96 -0.98
N PHE A 50 -1.84 -7.83 -0.60
CA PHE A 50 -2.67 -6.69 -0.96
C PHE A 50 -2.08 -5.36 -0.46
N ALA A 51 -1.52 -5.34 0.76
CA ALA A 51 -0.81 -4.17 1.27
C ALA A 51 0.35 -3.78 0.34
N ALA A 52 1.15 -4.76 -0.08
CA ALA A 52 2.27 -4.58 -0.98
C ALA A 52 1.85 -4.08 -2.37
N LEU A 53 0.77 -4.60 -2.93
CA LEU A 53 0.28 -4.17 -4.23
C LEU A 53 -0.27 -2.74 -4.23
N LEU A 54 -0.77 -2.27 -3.09
CA LEU A 54 -1.41 -0.96 -2.99
C LEU A 54 -0.55 0.14 -2.38
N HIS A 55 0.55 -0.19 -1.69
CA HIS A 55 1.32 0.80 -0.91
C HIS A 55 1.69 2.05 -1.73
N ASP A 56 2.08 1.85 -2.99
CA ASP A 56 2.57 2.88 -3.90
C ASP A 56 1.60 3.26 -5.03
N VAL A 57 0.38 2.71 -5.03
CA VAL A 57 -0.61 2.97 -6.11
C VAL A 57 -0.94 4.44 -6.25
N GLY A 58 -0.88 5.22 -5.17
CA GLY A 58 -1.05 6.67 -5.20
C GLY A 58 -0.13 7.39 -6.18
N LYS A 59 1.05 6.84 -6.51
CA LYS A 59 1.99 7.42 -7.48
C LYS A 59 1.43 7.47 -8.92
N ALA A 60 0.40 6.68 -9.19
CA ALA A 60 -0.33 6.68 -10.46
C ALA A 60 -1.38 7.80 -10.57
N ASP A 61 -1.46 8.72 -9.60
CA ASP A 61 -2.43 9.80 -9.64
C ASP A 61 -2.07 10.89 -10.66
N VAL A 62 -3.09 11.53 -11.23
CA VAL A 62 -2.96 12.68 -12.14
C VAL A 62 -2.22 13.88 -11.54
N GLU A 63 -2.17 14.03 -10.21
CA GLU A 63 -1.42 15.13 -9.57
C GLU A 63 0.09 15.03 -9.80
N TYR A 64 0.60 13.84 -10.15
CA TYR A 64 2.01 13.59 -10.41
C TYR A 64 2.33 13.54 -11.90
N ASN A 65 1.51 14.18 -12.74
CA ASN A 65 1.85 14.34 -14.15
C ASN A 65 3.27 14.88 -14.29
N ASP A 66 4.05 14.26 -15.18
CA ASP A 66 5.46 14.59 -15.45
C ASP A 66 6.47 14.39 -14.31
N GLU A 67 6.05 13.88 -13.15
CA GLU A 67 6.96 13.50 -12.06
C GLU A 67 7.70 12.18 -12.36
N SER A 68 9.01 12.17 -12.10
CA SER A 68 9.89 11.02 -12.33
C SER A 68 10.54 10.44 -11.07
N GLY A 69 10.17 10.94 -9.88
CA GLY A 69 10.82 10.49 -8.65
C GLY A 69 10.33 11.12 -7.34
N TYR A 70 9.51 12.17 -7.38
CA TYR A 70 8.98 12.83 -6.18
C TYR A 70 7.47 12.73 -6.11
N TYR A 71 6.96 11.95 -5.16
CA TYR A 71 5.54 11.68 -4.99
C TYR A 71 5.10 12.07 -3.58
N PRO A 72 4.95 13.36 -3.28
CA PRO A 72 4.58 13.78 -1.93
C PRO A 72 3.17 13.29 -1.60
N ARG A 73 3.04 12.48 -0.54
CA ARG A 73 1.76 12.04 0.03
C ARG A 73 0.99 10.99 -0.77
N HIS A 74 1.68 10.24 -1.64
CA HIS A 74 1.05 9.15 -2.38
C HIS A 74 0.44 8.10 -1.44
N GLU A 75 0.98 7.93 -0.22
CA GLU A 75 0.44 7.05 0.81
C GLU A 75 -1.02 7.37 1.17
N VAL A 76 -1.42 8.65 1.11
CA VAL A 76 -2.80 9.07 1.39
C VAL A 76 -3.76 8.55 0.32
N LYS A 77 -3.35 8.63 -0.95
CA LYS A 77 -4.14 8.13 -2.09
C LYS A 77 -4.14 6.61 -2.17
N SER A 78 -3.00 5.96 -1.92
CA SER A 78 -2.91 4.51 -1.78
C SER A 78 -3.88 3.99 -0.71
N THR A 79 -3.94 4.66 0.44
CA THR A 79 -4.87 4.33 1.53
C THR A 79 -6.34 4.55 1.10
N ALA A 80 -6.62 5.55 0.26
CA ALA A 80 -7.96 5.79 -0.31
C ALA A 80 -8.45 4.65 -1.19
N VAL A 81 -7.60 4.17 -2.10
CA VAL A 81 -7.92 3.02 -2.94
C VAL A 81 -8.15 1.79 -2.08
N ALA A 82 -7.23 1.50 -1.15
CA ALA A 82 -7.33 0.34 -0.26
C ALA A 82 -8.60 0.34 0.59
N TYR A 83 -8.94 1.48 1.20
CA TYR A 83 -10.13 1.62 2.02
C TYR A 83 -11.42 1.45 1.19
N LYS A 84 -11.49 2.03 -0.01
CA LYS A 84 -12.66 1.88 -0.89
C LYS A 84 -12.92 0.40 -1.21
N VAL A 85 -11.86 -0.36 -1.49
CA VAL A 85 -11.94 -1.82 -1.73
C VAL A 85 -12.49 -2.54 -0.50
N MET A 86 -11.87 -2.34 0.66
CA MET A 86 -12.28 -3.03 1.89
C MET A 86 -13.69 -2.65 2.34
N LYS A 87 -14.07 -1.38 2.20
CA LYS A 87 -15.43 -0.90 2.50
C LYS A 87 -16.47 -1.50 1.56
N ARG A 88 -16.18 -1.57 0.25
CA ARG A 88 -17.07 -2.20 -0.75
C ARG A 88 -17.33 -3.67 -0.44
N LEU A 89 -16.33 -4.36 0.08
CA LEU A 89 -16.43 -5.78 0.45
C LEU A 89 -16.98 -5.98 1.88
N GLY A 90 -17.35 -4.93 2.61
CA GLY A 90 -17.85 -5.02 3.98
C GLY A 90 -16.81 -5.50 5.00
N LEU A 91 -15.51 -5.38 4.69
CA LEU A 91 -14.43 -5.85 5.56
C LEU A 91 -14.09 -4.86 6.66
N VAL A 92 -14.37 -3.57 6.44
CA VAL A 92 -14.19 -2.48 7.40
C VAL A 92 -15.30 -1.44 7.23
N GLU A 93 -15.77 -0.88 8.34
CA GLU A 93 -16.75 0.22 8.32
C GLU A 93 -16.07 1.60 8.33
N ASN A 94 -14.88 1.67 8.93
CA ASN A 94 -14.10 2.88 9.13
C ASN A 94 -12.61 2.53 9.31
N CYS A 95 -11.76 3.55 9.37
CA CYS A 95 -10.31 3.40 9.48
C CYS A 95 -9.75 3.66 10.87
N ARG A 96 -10.59 3.73 11.91
CA ARG A 96 -10.11 3.94 13.27
C ARG A 96 -9.44 2.66 13.76
N LEU A 97 -8.25 2.79 14.33
CA LEU A 97 -7.46 1.69 14.88
C LEU A 97 -7.96 1.27 16.26
N ASN A 98 -9.19 0.78 16.32
CA ASN A 98 -9.83 0.21 17.51
C ASN A 98 -9.50 -1.29 17.66
N GLY A 99 -9.83 -1.89 18.81
CA GLY A 99 -9.45 -3.26 19.18
C GLY A 99 -10.21 -4.38 18.49
N GLU A 100 -10.64 -4.19 17.24
CA GLU A 100 -11.37 -5.22 16.48
C GLU A 100 -10.54 -6.50 16.31
N SER A 101 -11.26 -7.64 16.25
CA SER A 101 -10.73 -8.98 15.99
C SER A 101 -11.18 -9.47 14.61
N GLY A 102 -10.80 -10.69 14.23
CA GLY A 102 -11.23 -11.27 12.96
C GLY A 102 -10.62 -10.57 11.75
N ILE A 103 -11.31 -10.71 10.62
CA ILE A 103 -10.90 -10.16 9.33
C ILE A 103 -10.82 -8.63 9.34
N SER A 104 -11.73 -7.95 10.05
CA SER A 104 -11.71 -6.48 10.15
C SER A 104 -10.46 -5.98 10.88
N GLY A 105 -10.05 -6.67 11.95
CA GLY A 105 -8.85 -6.32 12.71
C GLY A 105 -7.58 -6.35 11.87
N ILE A 106 -7.38 -7.41 11.06
CA ILE A 106 -6.23 -7.50 10.15
C ILE A 106 -6.34 -6.52 8.97
N CYS A 107 -7.55 -6.26 8.44
CA CYS A 107 -7.75 -5.24 7.40
C CYS A 107 -7.35 -3.85 7.89
N LYS A 108 -7.67 -3.50 9.15
CA LYS A 108 -7.22 -2.25 9.77
C LYS A 108 -5.70 -2.18 9.92
N ALA A 109 -5.05 -3.31 10.23
CA ALA A 109 -3.60 -3.39 10.26
C ALA A 109 -2.98 -3.14 8.88
N VAL A 110 -3.58 -3.72 7.83
CA VAL A 110 -3.17 -3.52 6.42
C VAL A 110 -3.34 -2.07 5.98
N LEU A 111 -4.50 -1.45 6.26
CA LEU A 111 -4.73 -0.04 5.94
C LEU A 111 -3.72 0.87 6.62
N ALA A 112 -3.41 0.61 7.89
CA ALA A 112 -2.38 1.34 8.62
C ALA A 112 -0.98 1.13 8.03
N ALA A 113 -0.64 -0.10 7.62
CA ALA A 113 0.65 -0.35 6.98
C ALA A 113 0.80 0.42 5.65
N ILE A 114 -0.25 0.45 4.82
CA ILE A 114 -0.29 1.28 3.59
C ILE A 114 -0.15 2.76 3.92
N ALA A 115 -0.86 3.25 4.94
CA ALA A 115 -0.79 4.67 5.33
C ALA A 115 0.58 5.07 5.89
N LEU A 116 1.30 4.16 6.54
CA LEU A 116 2.48 4.47 7.35
C LEU A 116 3.79 3.91 6.76
N HIS A 117 3.78 3.43 5.52
CA HIS A 117 4.96 2.79 4.93
C HIS A 117 6.15 3.74 4.77
N HIS A 118 5.91 5.06 4.66
CA HIS A 118 6.95 6.08 4.81
C HIS A 118 6.99 6.58 6.26
N TYR A 119 8.15 6.42 6.93
CA TYR A 119 8.36 6.85 8.31
C TYR A 119 8.27 8.38 8.55
N SER A 120 8.15 9.20 7.49
CA SER A 120 7.98 10.66 7.62
C SER A 120 6.50 11.04 7.63
N HIS A 121 5.94 11.31 8.81
CA HIS A 121 4.56 11.79 8.93
C HIS A 121 4.46 13.23 8.41
N LYS A 122 4.10 13.39 7.13
CA LYS A 122 3.82 14.71 6.56
C LYS A 122 2.44 15.14 7.07
N ALA A 123 2.37 16.22 7.86
CA ALA A 123 1.11 16.71 8.42
C ALA A 123 0.06 16.90 7.31
N PRO A 124 -1.13 16.29 7.39
CA PRO A 124 -2.15 16.40 6.35
C PRO A 124 -2.51 17.89 6.14
N LYS A 125 -2.72 18.27 4.87
CA LYS A 125 -3.38 19.55 4.55
C LYS A 125 -4.86 19.22 4.51
N ALA A 126 -5.68 20.04 5.16
CA ALA A 126 -7.12 19.87 5.11
C ALA A 126 -7.62 19.95 3.65
N GLY A 127 -8.47 19.00 3.26
CA GLY A 127 -9.11 18.97 1.95
C GLY A 127 -8.58 17.87 1.03
N ALA A 128 -9.29 16.72 1.05
CA ALA A 128 -9.38 15.66 0.04
C ALA A 128 -8.17 15.41 -0.87
N SER A 129 -7.52 14.25 -0.72
CA SER A 129 -6.74 13.68 -1.82
C SER A 129 -7.52 12.55 -2.46
N SER A 130 -8.42 12.95 -3.36
CA SER A 130 -9.03 11.98 -4.26
C SER A 130 -7.95 11.30 -5.11
N PHE A 131 -8.19 10.04 -5.47
CA PHE A 131 -7.36 9.30 -6.43
C PHE A 131 -8.04 9.33 -7.80
N LYS A 132 -7.30 9.70 -8.84
CA LYS A 132 -7.65 9.54 -10.25
C LYS A 132 -6.43 9.05 -11.01
N ALA A 133 -6.52 7.85 -11.57
CA ALA A 133 -5.40 7.25 -12.29
C ALA A 133 -5.06 8.02 -13.58
N ARG A 134 -3.77 8.26 -13.82
CA ARG A 134 -3.23 8.78 -15.09
C ARG A 134 -2.63 7.69 -15.99
N CYS A 135 -2.41 6.50 -15.46
CA CYS A 135 -1.78 5.37 -16.14
C CYS A 135 -2.44 4.04 -15.74
N GLY A 136 -2.27 3.03 -16.59
CA GLY A 136 -2.80 1.67 -16.37
C GLY A 136 -1.91 0.77 -15.52
N ASP A 137 -0.76 1.27 -15.06
CA ASP A 137 0.28 0.47 -14.41
C ASP A 137 -0.20 -0.27 -13.14
N PRO A 138 -0.94 0.36 -12.20
CA PRO A 138 -1.56 -0.38 -11.11
C PRO A 138 -2.47 -1.52 -11.58
N VAL A 139 -3.31 -1.27 -12.59
CA VAL A 139 -4.21 -2.30 -13.14
C VAL A 139 -3.41 -3.46 -13.73
N HIS A 140 -2.30 -3.18 -14.43
CA HIS A 140 -1.41 -4.20 -14.98
C HIS A 140 -0.78 -5.08 -13.88
N ALA A 141 -0.26 -4.47 -12.80
CA ALA A 141 0.28 -5.21 -11.67
C ALA A 141 -0.79 -6.08 -10.99
N ILE A 142 -1.96 -5.50 -10.70
CA ILE A 142 -3.07 -6.19 -10.04
C ILE A 142 -3.59 -7.37 -10.87
N LYS A 143 -3.66 -7.25 -12.21
CA LYS A 143 -4.06 -8.35 -13.09
C LYS A 143 -3.13 -9.57 -12.98
N LYS A 144 -1.85 -9.36 -12.68
CA LYS A 144 -0.84 -10.43 -12.53
C LYS A 144 -0.86 -11.09 -11.14
N TRP A 145 -1.40 -10.42 -10.12
CA TRP A 145 -1.58 -11.03 -8.80
C TRP A 145 -2.48 -12.26 -8.88
N SER A 146 -2.01 -13.39 -8.34
CA SER A 146 -2.76 -14.65 -8.24
C SER A 146 -3.08 -14.93 -6.77
N PRO A 147 -4.22 -14.44 -6.24
CA PRO A 147 -4.60 -14.65 -4.85
C PRO A 147 -4.87 -16.13 -4.57
N HIS A 148 -4.62 -16.56 -3.33
CA HIS A 148 -4.80 -17.94 -2.88
C HIS A 148 -6.23 -18.23 -2.44
N THR A 149 -7.01 -17.18 -2.14
CA THR A 149 -8.34 -17.30 -1.51
C THR A 149 -9.45 -16.64 -2.33
N PRO A 150 -10.73 -17.06 -2.14
CA PRO A 150 -11.89 -16.35 -2.70
C PRO A 150 -11.99 -14.89 -2.26
N LEU A 151 -11.57 -14.59 -1.02
CA LEU A 151 -11.48 -13.22 -0.53
C LEU A 151 -10.44 -12.43 -1.33
N GLY A 152 -9.23 -12.96 -1.51
CA GLY A 152 -8.20 -12.32 -2.33
C GLY A 152 -8.65 -12.10 -3.78
N ALA A 153 -9.34 -13.06 -4.39
CA ALA A 153 -9.94 -12.91 -5.72
C ALA A 153 -10.98 -11.78 -5.78
N SER A 154 -11.81 -11.66 -4.73
CA SER A 154 -12.79 -10.58 -4.60
C SER A 154 -12.11 -9.22 -4.42
N MET A 155 -11.04 -9.16 -3.62
CA MET A 155 -10.22 -7.95 -3.46
C MET A 155 -9.57 -7.53 -4.77
N LYS A 156 -8.99 -8.46 -5.54
CA LYS A 156 -8.43 -8.18 -6.86
C LYS A 156 -9.45 -7.53 -7.80
N GLY A 157 -10.66 -8.08 -7.90
CA GLY A 157 -11.73 -7.50 -8.72
C GLY A 157 -12.16 -6.12 -8.23
N ALA A 158 -12.30 -5.96 -6.91
CA ALA A 158 -12.67 -4.69 -6.31
C ALA A 158 -11.60 -3.60 -6.46
N VAL A 159 -10.30 -3.94 -6.46
CA VAL A 159 -9.21 -3.00 -6.75
C VAL A 159 -9.32 -2.45 -8.16
N ILE A 160 -9.52 -3.31 -9.15
CA ILE A 160 -9.63 -2.88 -10.56
C ILE A 160 -10.77 -1.86 -10.70
N ALA A 161 -11.94 -2.17 -10.14
CA ALA A 161 -13.08 -1.24 -10.16
C ALA A 161 -12.81 0.06 -9.37
N ALA A 162 -12.13 -0.03 -8.22
CA ALA A 162 -11.80 1.14 -7.40
C ALA A 162 -10.85 2.11 -8.12
N LEU A 163 -9.92 1.59 -8.93
CA LEU A 163 -8.97 2.39 -9.72
C LEU A 163 -9.66 3.15 -10.87
N GLU A 164 -10.75 2.63 -11.42
CA GLU A 164 -11.48 3.22 -12.56
C GLU A 164 -12.46 4.32 -12.15
N GLU A 165 -13.08 4.21 -10.97
CA GLU A 165 -14.17 5.10 -10.53
C GLU A 165 -13.70 6.37 -9.80
N GLY A 166 -12.41 6.53 -9.57
CA GLY A 166 -11.86 7.54 -8.65
C GLY A 166 -12.27 7.30 -7.18
N THR A 167 -11.54 7.89 -6.23
CA THR A 167 -11.80 7.69 -4.79
C THR A 167 -11.72 9.00 -4.03
N GLU A 168 -12.48 9.19 -2.95
CA GLU A 168 -12.36 10.29 -1.99
C GLU A 168 -12.12 9.71 -0.59
N ASN A 169 -11.32 10.36 0.28
CA ASN A 169 -11.00 9.73 1.54
C ASN A 169 -10.59 10.64 2.72
N LEU A 170 -10.96 10.19 3.93
CA LEU A 170 -10.56 10.67 5.25
C LEU A 170 -9.87 9.56 6.10
N CYS A 171 -9.58 8.39 5.53
CA CYS A 171 -9.05 7.21 6.23
C CYS A 171 -7.65 7.45 6.81
N PHE A 172 -6.78 8.09 6.03
CA PHE A 172 -5.41 8.38 6.46
C PHE A 172 -5.40 9.19 7.76
N ASP A 173 -6.18 10.27 7.83
CA ASP A 173 -6.30 11.10 9.03
C ASP A 173 -6.86 10.30 10.20
N ASN A 174 -7.86 9.44 9.96
CA ASN A 174 -8.40 8.57 11.01
C ASN A 174 -7.34 7.60 11.56
N ILE A 175 -6.49 7.04 10.69
CA ILE A 175 -5.39 6.15 11.09
C ILE A 175 -4.39 6.92 11.94
N VAL A 176 -3.88 8.05 11.44
CA VAL A 176 -2.89 8.89 12.13
C VAL A 176 -3.42 9.35 13.49
N ASN A 177 -4.65 9.83 13.56
CA ASN A 177 -5.28 10.29 14.80
C ASN A 177 -5.59 9.16 15.79
N SER A 178 -5.63 7.90 15.33
CA SER A 178 -5.87 6.74 16.20
C SER A 178 -4.58 6.10 16.74
N LEU A 179 -3.40 6.49 16.24
CA LEU A 179 -2.13 5.84 16.57
C LEU A 179 -1.85 5.78 18.09
N SER A 180 -2.04 6.88 18.79
CA SER A 180 -1.79 6.97 20.24
C SER A 180 -2.71 6.10 21.10
N LYS A 181 -3.83 5.63 20.54
CA LYS A 181 -4.82 4.80 21.21
C LYS A 181 -4.90 3.39 20.64
N THR A 182 -3.98 3.03 19.74
CA THR A 182 -3.99 1.74 19.05
C THR A 182 -3.68 0.61 20.04
N PRO A 183 -4.54 -0.42 20.13
CA PRO A 183 -4.30 -1.54 21.05
C PRO A 183 -3.01 -2.30 20.73
N PRO A 184 -2.28 -2.83 21.73
CA PRO A 184 -0.98 -3.47 21.52
C PRO A 184 -0.98 -4.60 20.47
N ARG A 185 -2.06 -5.39 20.41
CA ARG A 185 -2.26 -6.44 19.42
C ARG A 185 -2.22 -5.88 17.99
N LEU A 186 -2.97 -4.80 17.74
CA LEU A 186 -3.06 -4.15 16.44
C LEU A 186 -1.76 -3.41 16.11
N ALA A 187 -1.16 -2.72 17.08
CA ALA A 187 0.13 -2.06 16.91
C ALA A 187 1.23 -3.06 16.49
N SER A 188 1.28 -4.24 17.14
CA SER A 188 2.24 -5.30 16.79
C SER A 188 2.00 -5.85 15.39
N ALA A 189 0.74 -6.01 15.00
CA ALA A 189 0.39 -6.45 13.65
C ALA A 189 0.82 -5.43 12.58
N ILE A 190 0.56 -4.14 12.82
CA ILE A 190 0.98 -3.05 11.93
C ILE A 190 2.50 -3.06 11.75
N SER A 191 3.25 -3.12 12.86
CA SER A 191 4.73 -3.18 12.82
C SER A 191 5.26 -4.39 12.07
N ALA A 192 4.61 -5.56 12.22
CA ALA A 192 5.02 -6.77 11.51
C ALA A 192 4.79 -6.66 10.00
N ILE A 193 3.66 -6.11 9.57
CA ILE A 193 3.36 -5.87 8.14
C ILE A 193 4.31 -4.82 7.56
N LEU A 194 4.53 -3.71 8.27
CA LEU A 194 5.50 -2.67 7.86
C LEU A 194 6.92 -3.23 7.73
N GLY A 195 7.34 -4.09 8.66
CA GLY A 195 8.67 -4.68 8.64
C GLY A 195 8.95 -5.48 7.36
N VAL A 196 8.01 -6.31 6.93
CA VAL A 196 8.17 -7.06 5.66
C VAL A 196 7.97 -6.17 4.43
N LEU A 197 6.96 -5.29 4.45
CA LEU A 197 6.67 -4.38 3.35
C LEU A 197 7.87 -3.48 3.03
N ASN A 198 8.42 -2.80 4.04
CA ASN A 198 9.51 -1.85 3.86
C ASN A 198 10.83 -2.53 3.49
N LYS A 199 11.07 -3.76 3.97
CA LYS A 199 12.21 -4.57 3.51
C LYS A 199 12.10 -4.83 2.01
N CYS A 200 10.95 -5.35 1.56
CA CYS A 200 10.71 -5.71 0.17
C CYS A 200 10.68 -4.49 -0.77
N ASP A 201 10.08 -3.37 -0.35
CA ASP A 201 10.09 -2.10 -1.08
C ASP A 201 11.53 -1.62 -1.31
N ILE A 202 12.33 -1.49 -0.25
CA ILE A 202 13.73 -1.06 -0.35
C ILE A 202 14.57 -1.98 -1.24
N GLU A 203 14.43 -3.29 -1.10
CA GLU A 203 15.18 -4.26 -1.92
C GLU A 203 14.82 -4.13 -3.40
N THR A 204 13.52 -3.98 -3.71
CA THR A 204 13.02 -3.78 -5.08
C THR A 204 13.52 -2.46 -5.67
N ALA A 205 13.39 -1.37 -4.91
CA ALA A 205 13.86 -0.05 -5.30
C ALA A 205 15.38 -0.04 -5.59
N LYS A 206 16.19 -0.66 -4.71
CA LYS A 206 17.65 -0.76 -4.89
C LYS A 206 18.04 -1.54 -6.14
N LYS A 207 17.27 -2.57 -6.48
CA LYS A 207 17.50 -3.43 -7.65
C LYS A 207 17.17 -2.72 -8.96
N ASN A 208 16.10 -1.93 -8.99
CA ASN A 208 15.50 -1.46 -10.24
C ASN A 208 15.71 0.03 -10.55
N ARG A 209 15.96 0.88 -9.55
CA ARG A 209 16.16 2.31 -9.79
C ARG A 209 17.50 2.57 -10.44
N CYS A 210 17.52 3.51 -11.39
CA CYS A 210 18.78 4.02 -11.92
C CYS A 210 19.51 4.81 -10.83
N LYS A 211 20.84 4.67 -10.77
CA LYS A 211 21.66 5.53 -9.91
C LYS A 211 21.56 6.96 -10.46
N GLU A 212 21.21 7.92 -9.62
CA GLU A 212 21.45 9.32 -9.96
C GLU A 212 22.97 9.47 -10.15
N THR A 213 23.42 9.57 -11.39
CA THR A 213 24.76 10.10 -11.68
C THR A 213 24.73 11.54 -11.19
N THR A 214 25.35 11.80 -10.04
CA THR A 214 25.80 13.14 -9.68
C THR A 214 26.67 13.62 -10.83
N SER A 215 26.10 14.46 -11.70
CA SER A 215 26.89 15.34 -12.55
C SER A 215 27.58 16.33 -11.63
N THR A 216 28.67 15.90 -11.01
CA THR A 216 29.68 16.79 -10.47
C THR A 216 30.41 17.37 -11.67
N THR A 217 29.75 18.28 -12.39
CA THR A 217 30.42 19.11 -13.36
C THR A 217 31.37 19.99 -12.57
N LEU A 218 32.65 19.64 -12.69
CA LEU A 218 33.79 20.47 -12.35
C LEU A 218 33.54 21.92 -12.79
N LEU A 219 33.13 22.78 -11.87
CA LEU A 219 33.41 24.21 -11.99
C LEU A 219 34.90 24.41 -11.68
N LYS A 220 35.72 24.18 -12.71
CA LYS A 220 36.99 24.89 -12.86
C LYS A 220 36.75 26.05 -13.80
N SER A 221 36.67 27.24 -13.23
CA SER A 221 36.96 28.52 -13.88
C SER A 221 37.58 29.42 -12.84
#